data_AF-A0A8C5GNF5-F1
#
_entry.id   AF-A0A8C5GNF5-F1
#
_cell.length_a   1.000
_cell.length_b   1.000
_cell.length_c   1.000
_cell.angle_alpha   90.00
_cell.angle_beta   90.00
_cell.angle_gamma   90.00
#
_symmetry.space_group_name_H-M   'P 1'
#
loop_
_entity.id
_entity.type
_entity.pdbx_description
1 polymer ?
#
loop_
_entity_poly.entity_id
_entity_poly.type
_entity_poly.pdbx_seq_one_letter_code
_entity_poly.pdbx_strand_id
1 'polypeptide(L)'
;SVATPEAGSKRLFLMETLSPTARVEQDTDEVLPRLMNVRTGRMLRSVHEPEHMLLSLPAFGRDLYLNLTRDTSFLSRDFVVEERHRDRSTVVRGPLSDRLCFYSGPIINHTDSLASLSTCGGLTGLIQIGEESIFIQPMGEQDPSNSFSGRKHQLLRNRRSAKVEQLRKKKERMSNIDEEGRQKRNAIRLEEAYTVETVVVADSDMVQYHGAEAAQRFLLTVMNMVYNMFHHQSLGVRINIRVTKLVLLHSRPGKLKVGHHGERSLESFCHWQYQEFGGSRYLGTNHVPGGRDDIPPVDTAVLVTRTDFCVHKDEPCDTVGIAYLGGVCSARRKCVLAEDNGLNLAFTIAHELGHNMGMSHDDDHATCTGHSHIMSGEWVKGRNPSDLSWSSCSREDLEKFLRSKSSACLLHTDPRTRYQVRLPPKLPGMHYSVDEQCQILFGTNATFCNDMEHLMCAGLWCLVEGDTSCKTKLDPPLDGTECGADKV
;
A
#
# COMPACT_ATOMS: atom_id res chain seq x y z
N SER A 1 24.07 29.73 28.90
CA SER A 1 22.93 30.12 28.06
C SER A 1 22.74 29.04 27.02
N VAL A 2 21.52 28.52 26.93
CA VAL A 2 21.13 27.27 26.27
C VAL A 2 21.39 27.33 24.75
N ALA A 3 22.04 26.29 24.22
CA ALA A 3 22.06 25.99 22.79
C ALA A 3 20.83 25.13 22.46
N THR A 4 19.92 25.67 21.67
CA THR A 4 18.78 24.96 21.07
C THR A 4 19.24 24.16 19.85
N PRO A 5 18.74 22.93 19.62
CA PRO A 5 19.07 22.17 18.42
C PRO A 5 18.22 22.63 17.23
N GLU A 6 18.87 22.92 16.11
CA GLU A 6 18.22 23.22 14.83
C GLU A 6 17.43 22.02 14.29
N ALA A 7 16.27 22.34 13.74
CA ALA A 7 15.28 21.41 13.21
C ALA A 7 15.81 20.65 11.98
N GLY A 8 15.50 19.35 11.92
CA GLY A 8 15.81 18.48 10.80
C GLY A 8 15.23 18.99 9.48
N SER A 9 16.10 19.14 8.48
CA SER A 9 15.79 19.51 7.10
C SER A 9 14.64 18.64 6.53
N LYS A 10 13.54 19.29 6.13
CA LYS A 10 12.47 18.68 5.33
C LYS A 10 13.02 18.51 3.91
N ARG A 11 13.50 17.33 3.54
CA ARG A 11 13.82 17.03 2.13
C ARG A 11 12.57 16.46 1.44
N LEU A 12 11.97 17.27 0.57
CA LEU A 12 11.02 16.84 -0.48
C LEU A 12 11.86 16.44 -1.70
N PHE A 13 11.49 15.34 -2.39
CA PHE A 13 12.14 14.90 -3.63
C PHE A 13 11.08 14.83 -4.74
N LEU A 14 11.49 15.22 -5.95
CA LEU A 14 10.60 15.69 -7.01
C LEU A 14 10.86 15.03 -8.36
N MET A 15 9.79 14.67 -9.05
CA MET A 15 9.82 14.36 -10.48
C MET A 15 9.68 15.66 -11.28
N GLU A 16 10.79 16.16 -11.85
CA GLU A 16 10.84 17.42 -12.63
C GLU A 16 11.21 17.16 -14.10
N THR A 17 10.75 18.05 -15.00
CA THR A 17 10.93 17.94 -16.46
C THR A 17 11.95 18.94 -17.03
N LEU A 18 12.89 18.46 -17.85
CA LEU A 18 13.70 19.25 -18.79
C LEU A 18 13.65 18.68 -20.23
N SER A 19 13.95 19.54 -21.21
CA SER A 19 13.84 19.33 -22.67
C SER A 19 14.68 18.16 -23.23
N PRO A 20 14.26 17.53 -24.36
CA PRO A 20 14.54 16.13 -24.64
C PRO A 20 15.86 15.87 -25.37
N THR A 21 16.59 14.82 -24.96
CA THR A 21 17.63 14.19 -25.81
C THR A 21 17.36 12.72 -26.19
N ALA A 22 16.40 12.03 -25.56
CA ALA A 22 16.00 10.67 -25.95
C ALA A 22 14.53 10.61 -26.43
N ARG A 23 14.27 10.02 -27.60
CA ARG A 23 12.91 9.65 -28.05
C ARG A 23 12.67 8.18 -27.66
N VAL A 24 11.58 7.91 -26.94
CA VAL A 24 11.03 6.55 -26.77
C VAL A 24 10.18 6.26 -28.00
N GLU A 25 10.42 5.13 -28.67
CA GLU A 25 9.55 4.67 -29.78
C GLU A 25 8.34 3.95 -29.17
N GLN A 26 7.14 4.44 -29.49
CA GLN A 26 5.86 3.89 -29.06
C GLN A 26 5.21 3.20 -30.26
N ASP A 27 4.95 1.91 -30.13
CA ASP A 27 4.24 1.11 -31.13
C ASP A 27 2.87 0.69 -30.56
N THR A 28 1.84 0.70 -31.39
CA THR A 28 0.50 0.22 -31.00
C THR A 28 0.11 -0.99 -31.84
N ASP A 29 -0.66 -1.91 -31.24
CA ASP A 29 -1.19 -3.10 -31.92
C ASP A 29 -2.60 -3.43 -31.39
N GLU A 30 -3.40 -4.11 -32.21
CA GLU A 30 -4.74 -4.58 -31.85
C GLU A 30 -4.80 -6.11 -31.91
N VAL A 31 -5.17 -6.74 -30.80
CA VAL A 31 -5.10 -8.21 -30.69
C VAL A 31 -6.38 -8.79 -30.12
N LEU A 32 -6.55 -10.10 -30.34
CA LEU A 32 -7.58 -10.93 -29.73
C LEU A 32 -6.90 -11.97 -28.84
N PRO A 33 -6.86 -11.79 -27.51
CA PRO A 33 -6.24 -12.74 -26.60
C PRO A 33 -6.96 -14.10 -26.62
N ARG A 34 -6.19 -15.19 -26.55
CA ARG A 34 -6.69 -16.56 -26.64
C ARG A 34 -6.36 -17.36 -25.39
N LEU A 35 -7.38 -17.79 -24.67
CA LEU A 35 -7.24 -18.71 -23.54
C LEU A 35 -6.96 -20.14 -24.05
N MET A 36 -5.81 -20.70 -23.66
CA MET A 36 -5.39 -22.04 -24.06
C MET A 36 -5.76 -23.10 -23.01
N ASN A 37 -6.31 -24.24 -23.44
CA ASN A 37 -6.55 -25.38 -22.55
C ASN A 37 -5.24 -26.19 -22.33
N VAL A 38 -4.76 -26.23 -21.09
CA VAL A 38 -3.54 -26.93 -20.66
C VAL A 38 -3.56 -28.44 -21.00
N ARG A 39 -4.73 -29.07 -21.16
CA ARG A 39 -4.86 -30.51 -21.45
C ARG A 39 -5.05 -30.86 -22.93
N THR A 40 -5.46 -29.93 -23.79
CA THR A 40 -5.86 -30.26 -25.19
C THR A 40 -5.41 -29.24 -26.24
N GLY A 41 -4.82 -28.11 -25.87
CA GLY A 41 -4.44 -27.03 -26.80
C GLY A 41 -5.62 -26.34 -27.49
N ARG A 42 -6.87 -26.62 -27.09
CA ARG A 42 -8.10 -26.04 -27.68
C ARG A 42 -8.58 -24.81 -26.91
N MET A 43 -9.33 -23.95 -27.60
CA MET A 43 -9.92 -22.73 -27.06
C MET A 43 -11.03 -23.06 -26.03
N LEU A 44 -10.97 -22.45 -24.84
CA LEU A 44 -12.04 -22.55 -23.83
C LEU A 44 -12.93 -21.31 -23.87
N ARG A 45 -14.26 -21.51 -23.84
CA ARG A 45 -15.22 -20.47 -23.44
C ARG A 45 -15.38 -20.58 -21.93
N SER A 46 -14.67 -19.76 -21.16
CA SER A 46 -14.72 -19.87 -19.69
C SER A 46 -15.94 -19.17 -19.09
N VAL A 47 -16.60 -19.85 -18.14
CA VAL A 47 -17.66 -19.32 -17.25
C VAL A 47 -17.15 -19.23 -15.79
N HIS A 48 -15.89 -19.60 -15.52
CA HIS A 48 -15.23 -19.48 -14.20
C HIS A 48 -13.72 -19.23 -14.35
N GLU A 49 -13.19 -18.23 -13.67
CA GLU A 49 -11.78 -17.87 -13.77
C GLU A 49 -10.88 -18.92 -13.08
N PRO A 50 -9.96 -19.59 -13.81
CA PRO A 50 -9.16 -20.68 -13.27
C PRO A 50 -7.98 -20.16 -12.43
N GLU A 51 -7.53 -20.93 -11.45
CA GLU A 51 -6.35 -20.58 -10.63
C GLU A 51 -5.06 -20.44 -11.46
N HIS A 52 -4.94 -21.21 -12.54
CA HIS A 52 -3.85 -21.13 -13.51
C HIS A 52 -4.39 -20.95 -14.92
N MET A 53 -3.73 -20.09 -15.69
CA MET A 53 -4.14 -19.70 -17.03
C MET A 53 -2.94 -19.64 -17.98
N LEU A 54 -3.08 -20.26 -19.16
CA LEU A 54 -2.15 -20.07 -20.26
C LEU A 54 -2.81 -19.20 -21.33
N LEU A 55 -2.28 -18.01 -21.55
CA LEU A 55 -2.82 -17.05 -22.52
C LEU A 55 -1.86 -16.94 -23.71
N SER A 56 -2.41 -17.05 -24.93
CA SER A 56 -1.69 -16.73 -26.17
C SER A 56 -2.10 -15.33 -26.65
N LEU A 57 -1.09 -14.50 -26.91
CA LEU A 57 -1.22 -13.11 -27.31
C LEU A 57 -0.41 -12.86 -28.59
N PRO A 58 -1.05 -12.88 -29.78
CA PRO A 58 -0.40 -12.59 -31.05
C PRO A 58 -0.18 -11.09 -31.18
N ALA A 59 1.00 -10.59 -30.81
CA ALA A 59 1.30 -9.16 -30.68
C ALA A 59 2.64 -8.80 -31.33
N PHE A 60 2.69 -7.69 -32.07
CA PHE A 60 3.88 -7.14 -32.71
C PHE A 60 4.63 -8.16 -33.59
N GLY A 61 3.88 -8.99 -34.32
CA GLY A 61 4.42 -10.02 -35.20
C GLY A 61 5.00 -11.26 -34.50
N ARG A 62 4.76 -11.42 -33.18
CA ARG A 62 5.18 -12.58 -32.39
C ARG A 62 4.02 -13.12 -31.55
N ASP A 63 4.01 -14.43 -31.31
CA ASP A 63 3.08 -15.07 -30.38
C ASP A 63 3.69 -15.11 -28.98
N LEU A 64 3.15 -14.32 -28.05
CA LEU A 64 3.54 -14.34 -26.65
C LEU A 64 2.66 -15.34 -25.89
N TYR A 65 3.29 -16.20 -25.09
CA TYR A 65 2.60 -17.18 -24.26
C TYR A 65 2.80 -16.84 -22.79
N LEU A 66 1.74 -16.37 -22.13
CA LEU A 66 1.78 -15.93 -20.74
C LEU A 66 1.30 -17.07 -19.85
N ASN A 67 2.18 -17.52 -18.95
CA ASN A 67 1.85 -18.54 -17.95
C ASN A 67 1.47 -17.84 -16.64
N LEU A 68 0.17 -17.67 -16.42
CA LEU A 68 -0.38 -16.80 -15.39
C LEU A 68 -0.95 -17.62 -14.25
N THR A 69 -0.69 -17.19 -13.02
CA THR A 69 -1.30 -17.73 -11.81
C THR A 69 -2.05 -16.63 -11.10
N ARG A 70 -3.22 -16.96 -10.54
CA ARG A 70 -4.01 -16.01 -9.78
C ARG A 70 -3.22 -15.52 -8.57
N ASP A 71 -3.11 -14.21 -8.43
CA ASP A 71 -2.31 -13.58 -7.39
C ASP A 71 -3.09 -12.47 -6.71
N THR A 72 -3.41 -12.71 -5.44
CA THR A 72 -4.12 -11.76 -4.58
C THR A 72 -3.25 -11.31 -3.42
N SER A 73 -1.94 -11.58 -3.48
CA SER A 73 -0.99 -11.38 -2.38
C SER A 73 -0.79 -9.91 -2.04
N PHE A 74 -1.05 -9.03 -3.02
CA PHE A 74 -1.07 -7.57 -2.86
C PHE A 74 -2.28 -7.07 -2.06
N LEU A 75 -3.29 -7.90 -1.76
CA LEU A 75 -4.43 -7.55 -0.92
C LEU A 75 -4.26 -8.15 0.48
N SER A 76 -4.61 -7.39 1.52
CA SER A 76 -4.71 -7.94 2.87
C SER A 76 -5.87 -8.92 2.97
N ARG A 77 -5.85 -9.83 3.96
CA ARG A 77 -6.95 -10.78 4.19
C ARG A 77 -8.28 -10.06 4.42
N ASP A 78 -8.24 -9.00 5.22
CA ASP A 78 -9.37 -8.17 5.61
C ASP A 78 -9.51 -6.93 4.71
N PHE A 79 -9.08 -7.02 3.45
CA PHE A 79 -9.23 -5.93 2.49
C PHE A 79 -10.68 -5.48 2.38
N VAL A 80 -10.90 -4.17 2.49
CA VAL A 80 -12.22 -3.54 2.38
C VAL A 80 -12.20 -2.35 1.44
N VAL A 81 -13.33 -2.14 0.76
CA VAL A 81 -13.60 -0.91 0.02
C VAL A 81 -14.54 -0.04 0.85
N GLU A 82 -14.27 1.24 0.93
CA GLU A 82 -15.05 2.19 1.70
C GLU A 82 -15.47 3.34 0.79
N GLU A 83 -16.76 3.44 0.50
CA GLU A 83 -17.31 4.56 -0.25
C GLU A 83 -17.80 5.64 0.73
N ARG A 84 -17.30 6.87 0.56
CA ARG A 84 -17.64 8.00 1.44
C ARG A 84 -18.37 9.08 0.68
N HIS A 85 -19.56 9.41 1.14
CA HIS A 85 -20.37 10.52 0.66
C HIS A 85 -20.58 11.51 1.79
N ARG A 86 -19.99 12.72 1.71
CA ARG A 86 -20.08 13.81 2.71
C ARG A 86 -20.01 13.36 4.17
N ASP A 87 -21.13 12.93 4.75
CA ASP A 87 -21.30 12.53 6.16
C ASP A 87 -21.66 11.04 6.38
N ARG A 88 -21.79 10.26 5.31
CA ARG A 88 -22.09 8.82 5.34
C ARG A 88 -20.92 8.04 4.75
N SER A 89 -20.37 7.15 5.55
CA SER A 89 -19.45 6.12 5.08
C SER A 89 -20.21 4.82 4.94
N THR A 90 -20.13 4.20 3.76
CA THR A 90 -20.63 2.86 3.51
C THR A 90 -19.44 1.96 3.24
N VAL A 91 -19.18 1.04 4.17
CA VAL A 91 -18.20 -0.02 3.96
C VAL A 91 -18.81 -1.02 3.00
N VAL A 92 -18.39 -0.96 1.74
CA VAL A 92 -18.73 -1.96 0.74
C VAL A 92 -17.66 -3.03 0.86
N ARG A 93 -17.99 -4.15 1.50
CA ARG A 93 -17.12 -5.33 1.38
C ARG A 93 -17.09 -5.68 -0.10
N GLY A 94 -15.94 -5.48 -0.74
CA GLY A 94 -15.78 -5.72 -2.17
C GLY A 94 -16.29 -7.11 -2.52
N PRO A 95 -16.98 -7.29 -3.66
CA PRO A 95 -17.43 -8.61 -4.06
C PRO A 95 -16.22 -9.55 -4.11
N LEU A 96 -16.37 -10.76 -3.55
CA LEU A 96 -15.33 -11.80 -3.60
C LEU A 96 -14.80 -12.02 -5.02
N SER A 97 -15.62 -11.77 -6.05
CA SER A 97 -15.25 -11.82 -7.47
C SER A 97 -14.11 -10.89 -7.86
N ASP A 98 -14.03 -9.66 -7.32
CA ASP A 98 -12.95 -8.73 -7.67
C ASP A 98 -11.60 -9.18 -7.15
N ARG A 99 -11.58 -10.03 -6.11
CA ARG A 99 -10.32 -10.62 -5.61
C ARG A 99 -9.82 -11.73 -6.53
N LEU A 100 -10.65 -12.32 -7.38
CA LEU A 100 -10.30 -13.55 -8.08
C LEU A 100 -9.78 -13.35 -9.52
N CYS A 101 -9.70 -12.09 -9.97
CA CYS A 101 -9.39 -11.73 -11.35
C CYS A 101 -7.98 -11.15 -11.58
N PHE A 102 -7.13 -11.14 -10.54
CA PHE A 102 -5.75 -10.67 -10.66
C PHE A 102 -4.81 -11.83 -10.90
N TYR A 103 -3.94 -11.68 -11.88
CA TYR A 103 -3.02 -12.71 -12.34
C TYR A 103 -1.62 -12.15 -12.52
N SER A 104 -0.63 -12.92 -12.09
CA SER A 104 0.78 -12.62 -12.27
C SER A 104 1.51 -13.86 -12.81
N GLY A 105 2.56 -13.67 -13.60
CA GLY A 105 3.39 -14.79 -14.01
C GLY A 105 4.35 -14.53 -15.16
N PRO A 106 5.24 -15.48 -15.46
CA PRO A 106 6.26 -15.33 -16.50
C PRO A 106 5.70 -15.51 -17.91
N ILE A 107 6.45 -15.00 -18.89
CA ILE A 107 6.23 -15.25 -20.31
C ILE A 107 7.15 -16.40 -20.74
N ILE A 108 6.58 -17.43 -21.36
CA ILE A 108 7.31 -18.64 -21.77
C ILE A 108 8.38 -18.28 -22.80
N ASN A 109 9.57 -18.87 -22.68
CA ASN A 109 10.76 -18.63 -23.52
C ASN A 109 11.37 -17.23 -23.38
N HIS A 110 10.99 -16.46 -22.37
CA HIS A 110 11.60 -15.17 -22.05
C HIS A 110 12.12 -15.16 -20.62
N THR A 111 13.44 -15.11 -20.46
CA THR A 111 14.09 -14.85 -19.17
C THR A 111 13.83 -13.40 -18.76
N ASP A 112 13.74 -13.13 -17.45
CA ASP A 112 13.47 -11.80 -16.90
C ASP A 112 12.19 -11.16 -17.49
N SER A 113 11.10 -11.92 -17.42
CA SER A 113 9.80 -11.53 -17.94
C SER A 113 8.71 -11.69 -16.89
N LEU A 114 7.76 -10.76 -16.87
CA LEU A 114 6.67 -10.73 -15.91
C LEU A 114 5.43 -10.08 -16.53
N ALA A 115 4.30 -10.74 -16.42
CA ALA A 115 2.99 -10.18 -16.71
C ALA A 115 2.20 -10.00 -15.41
N SER A 116 1.53 -8.86 -15.29
CA SER A 116 0.65 -8.48 -14.19
C SER A 116 -0.65 -7.99 -14.80
N LEU A 117 -1.69 -8.84 -14.80
CA LEU A 117 -2.93 -8.63 -15.53
C LEU A 117 -4.15 -8.75 -14.62
N SER A 118 -5.16 -7.94 -14.91
CA SER A 118 -6.51 -8.05 -14.39
C SER A 118 -7.42 -8.57 -15.51
N THR A 119 -8.30 -9.52 -15.20
CA THR A 119 -9.36 -9.99 -16.10
C THR A 119 -10.72 -9.34 -15.80
N CYS A 120 -10.80 -8.53 -14.73
CA CYS A 120 -12.02 -7.83 -14.33
C CYS A 120 -12.46 -6.80 -15.39
N GLY A 121 -13.50 -7.11 -16.16
CA GLY A 121 -13.97 -6.26 -17.26
C GLY A 121 -13.15 -6.34 -18.55
N GLY A 122 -12.29 -7.36 -18.67
CA GLY A 122 -11.37 -7.55 -19.79
C GLY A 122 -9.90 -7.56 -19.34
N LEU A 123 -9.00 -8.02 -20.20
CA LEU A 123 -7.56 -8.02 -19.92
C LEU A 123 -7.00 -6.60 -19.87
N THR A 124 -6.58 -6.17 -18.67
CA THR A 124 -5.94 -4.88 -18.43
C THR A 124 -4.68 -5.09 -17.60
N GLY A 125 -3.56 -4.48 -17.97
CA GLY A 125 -2.35 -4.53 -17.15
C GLY A 125 -1.06 -4.35 -17.95
N LEU A 126 0.03 -4.94 -17.42
CA LEU A 126 1.39 -4.75 -17.90
C LEU A 126 2.07 -6.09 -18.18
N ILE A 127 2.84 -6.14 -19.26
CA ILE A 127 3.70 -7.25 -19.66
C ILE A 127 5.10 -6.69 -19.87
N GLN A 128 6.06 -7.23 -19.13
CA GLN A 128 7.48 -6.88 -19.23
C GLN A 128 8.27 -8.03 -19.82
N ILE A 129 9.12 -7.72 -20.80
CA ILE A 129 10.05 -8.66 -21.43
C ILE A 129 11.40 -7.96 -21.56
N GLY A 130 12.34 -8.24 -20.64
CA GLY A 130 13.62 -7.52 -20.61
C GLY A 130 13.42 -6.02 -20.40
N GLU A 131 13.91 -5.21 -21.33
CA GLU A 131 13.76 -3.73 -21.34
C GLU A 131 12.55 -3.26 -22.18
N GLU A 132 11.60 -4.15 -22.48
CA GLU A 132 10.39 -3.82 -23.23
C GLU A 132 9.17 -3.91 -22.31
N SER A 133 8.39 -2.84 -22.28
CA SER A 133 7.11 -2.80 -21.57
C SER A 133 5.95 -2.77 -22.56
N ILE A 134 4.90 -3.56 -22.30
CA ILE A 134 3.68 -3.63 -23.11
C ILE A 134 2.49 -3.47 -22.17
N PHE A 135 1.73 -2.39 -22.35
CA PHE A 135 0.43 -2.24 -21.71
C PHE A 135 -0.66 -2.88 -22.57
N ILE A 136 -1.60 -3.55 -21.93
CA ILE A 136 -2.79 -4.11 -22.56
C ILE A 136 -4.04 -3.51 -21.92
N GLN A 137 -5.02 -3.14 -22.74
CA GLN A 137 -6.32 -2.66 -22.29
C GLN A 137 -7.44 -3.10 -23.24
N PRO A 138 -8.67 -3.34 -22.74
CA PRO A 138 -9.81 -3.72 -23.57
C PRO A 138 -10.27 -2.57 -24.46
N MET A 139 -10.75 -2.89 -25.65
CA MET A 139 -11.40 -1.94 -26.56
C MET A 139 -12.94 -2.06 -26.46
N GLY A 140 -13.63 -0.93 -26.27
CA GLY A 140 -15.09 -0.86 -26.15
C GLY A 140 -15.61 -0.64 -24.73
N GLU A 141 -16.94 -0.70 -24.54
CA GLU A 141 -17.56 -0.46 -23.22
C GLU A 141 -17.19 -1.51 -22.18
N GLN A 142 -16.80 -1.03 -21.00
CA GLN A 142 -16.40 -1.85 -19.86
C GLN A 142 -17.63 -2.43 -19.15
N ASP A 143 -18.09 -3.59 -19.63
CA ASP A 143 -19.03 -4.41 -18.87
C ASP A 143 -18.26 -5.46 -18.03
N PRO A 144 -18.34 -5.40 -16.68
CA PRO A 144 -17.65 -6.32 -15.77
C PRO A 144 -18.15 -7.77 -15.86
N SER A 145 -19.31 -8.02 -16.45
CA SER A 145 -19.87 -9.36 -16.61
C SER A 145 -19.30 -10.13 -17.81
N ASN A 146 -18.58 -9.45 -18.69
CA ASN A 146 -18.14 -10.01 -19.97
C ASN A 146 -16.71 -10.54 -19.91
N SER A 147 -16.53 -11.78 -20.39
CA SER A 147 -15.23 -12.43 -20.51
C SER A 147 -14.29 -11.65 -21.45
N PHE A 148 -12.99 -11.63 -21.13
CA PHE A 148 -11.96 -11.12 -22.05
C PHE A 148 -11.85 -11.93 -23.34
N SER A 149 -12.29 -13.19 -23.34
CA SER A 149 -12.20 -14.08 -24.49
C SER A 149 -13.12 -13.61 -25.62
N GLY A 150 -12.53 -13.28 -26.77
CA GLY A 150 -13.27 -12.81 -27.95
C GLY A 150 -13.50 -11.29 -27.99
N ARG A 151 -12.94 -10.54 -27.02
CA ARG A 151 -12.86 -9.08 -27.07
C ARG A 151 -11.51 -8.64 -27.62
N LYS A 152 -11.51 -7.55 -28.38
CA LYS A 152 -10.29 -6.91 -28.88
C LYS A 152 -9.61 -6.12 -27.76
N HIS A 153 -8.29 -6.12 -27.79
CA HIS A 153 -7.45 -5.39 -26.84
C HIS A 153 -6.44 -4.55 -27.61
N GLN A 154 -6.22 -3.33 -27.13
CA GLN A 154 -5.17 -2.45 -27.62
C GLN A 154 -3.92 -2.69 -26.80
N LEU A 155 -2.80 -2.84 -27.49
CA LEU A 155 -1.47 -2.98 -26.90
C LEU A 155 -0.67 -1.72 -27.20
N LEU A 156 0.04 -1.24 -26.18
CA LEU A 156 0.98 -0.13 -26.29
C LEU A 156 2.36 -0.63 -25.86
N ARG A 157 3.28 -0.77 -26.82
CA ARG A 157 4.66 -1.19 -26.58
C ARG A 157 5.60 0.00 -26.49
N ASN A 158 6.47 -0.02 -25.50
CA ASN A 158 7.54 0.93 -25.34
C ASN A 158 8.88 0.20 -25.40
N ARG A 159 9.81 0.75 -26.18
CA ARG A 159 11.19 0.26 -26.30
C ARG A 159 12.19 1.40 -26.13
N ARG A 160 13.40 1.08 -25.64
CA ARG A 160 14.54 1.99 -25.74
C ARG A 160 14.94 2.18 -27.21
N SER A 161 15.22 3.43 -27.60
CA SER A 161 15.74 3.71 -28.95
C SER A 161 17.18 3.20 -29.08
N ALA A 162 17.45 2.42 -30.14
CA ALA A 162 18.76 1.83 -30.45
C ALA A 162 19.93 2.84 -30.56
N LYS A 163 19.62 4.14 -30.71
CA LYS A 163 20.62 5.22 -30.75
C LYS A 163 21.35 5.43 -29.42
N VAL A 164 20.70 5.12 -28.28
CA VAL A 164 21.29 5.24 -26.93
C VAL A 164 22.26 4.08 -26.65
N GLU A 165 22.01 2.92 -27.26
CA GLU A 165 22.81 1.70 -27.07
C GLU A 165 24.20 1.78 -27.72
N GLN A 166 24.39 2.63 -28.74
CA GLN A 166 25.72 2.88 -29.33
C GLN A 166 26.61 3.78 -28.44
N LEU A 167 26.03 4.67 -27.63
CA LEU A 167 26.77 5.49 -26.66
C LEU A 167 27.27 4.65 -25.47
N ARG A 168 26.50 3.61 -25.08
CA ARG A 168 26.81 2.65 -24.02
C ARG A 168 28.11 1.87 -24.27
N LYS A 169 28.28 1.28 -25.47
CA LYS A 169 29.49 0.50 -25.82
C LYS A 169 30.78 1.33 -25.85
N LYS A 170 30.67 2.66 -25.98
CA LYS A 170 31.83 3.56 -26.00
C LYS A 170 32.25 4.02 -24.60
N LYS A 171 31.32 4.08 -23.64
CA LYS A 171 31.56 4.54 -22.25
C LYS A 171 31.99 3.39 -21.32
N GLU A 172 31.46 2.18 -21.52
CA GLU A 172 31.86 0.95 -20.80
C GLU A 172 33.34 0.57 -21.02
N ARG A 173 33.98 1.05 -22.10
CA ARG A 173 35.41 0.81 -22.35
C ARG A 173 36.36 1.71 -21.56
N MET A 174 35.85 2.68 -20.78
CA MET A 174 36.69 3.74 -20.18
C MET A 174 36.59 3.86 -18.65
N SER A 175 35.80 3.02 -17.98
CA SER A 175 35.70 2.98 -16.51
C SER A 175 35.91 1.56 -15.99
N ASN A 176 37.16 1.13 -15.94
CA ASN A 176 37.60 -0.06 -15.20
C ASN A 176 38.91 0.27 -14.49
N ILE A 177 38.86 1.13 -13.46
CA ILE A 177 39.93 1.28 -12.47
C ILE A 177 39.30 1.61 -11.11
N ASP A 178 39.53 0.70 -10.15
CA ASP A 178 39.45 0.73 -8.69
C ASP A 178 38.31 1.44 -7.95
N GLU A 179 37.65 0.68 -7.06
CA GLU A 179 37.57 1.03 -5.63
C GLU A 179 37.32 -0.22 -4.76
N GLU A 180 38.37 -0.75 -4.13
CA GLU A 180 38.27 -1.64 -2.96
C GLU A 180 38.07 -0.79 -1.68
N GLY A 181 36.82 -0.47 -1.36
CA GLY A 181 36.43 0.18 -0.11
C GLY A 181 36.11 -0.82 1.00
N ARG A 182 36.91 -0.81 2.08
CA ARG A 182 36.72 -1.58 3.34
C ARG A 182 35.28 -1.52 3.87
N GLN A 183 34.53 -2.62 3.76
CA GLN A 183 33.25 -2.80 4.44
C GLN A 183 33.44 -2.91 5.97
N LYS A 184 32.94 -1.91 6.73
CA LYS A 184 32.81 -1.99 8.19
C LYS A 184 31.73 -3.02 8.54
N ARG A 185 32.16 -4.11 9.17
CA ARG A 185 31.31 -5.21 9.68
C ARG A 185 30.48 -4.75 10.87
N ASN A 186 29.31 -4.18 10.61
CA ASN A 186 28.16 -4.25 11.50
C ASN A 186 26.98 -4.78 10.66
N ALA A 187 27.03 -6.08 10.35
CA ALA A 187 26.01 -6.71 9.51
C ALA A 187 24.73 -6.91 10.34
N ILE A 188 23.88 -5.88 10.42
CA ILE A 188 22.47 -6.08 10.73
C ILE A 188 21.92 -6.92 9.57
N ARG A 189 21.62 -8.20 9.80
CA ARG A 189 21.06 -9.06 8.77
C ARG A 189 19.68 -8.50 8.41
N LEU A 190 19.47 -8.21 7.11
CA LEU A 190 18.14 -7.83 6.62
C LEU A 190 17.21 -9.04 6.69
N GLU A 191 15.93 -8.78 6.92
CA GLU A 191 14.90 -9.80 6.82
C GLU A 191 14.72 -10.23 5.36
N GLU A 192 14.25 -11.47 5.15
CA GLU A 192 14.07 -12.01 3.80
C GLU A 192 12.91 -11.36 3.03
N ALA A 193 11.98 -10.72 3.73
CA ALA A 193 10.87 -9.99 3.16
C ALA A 193 10.31 -8.96 4.15
N TYR A 194 9.87 -7.82 3.63
CA TYR A 194 9.15 -6.78 4.38
C TYR A 194 7.74 -6.66 3.82
N THR A 195 6.78 -6.23 4.65
CA THR A 195 5.41 -5.95 4.20
C THR A 195 5.09 -4.50 4.51
N VAL A 196 4.57 -3.78 3.52
CA VAL A 196 4.13 -2.39 3.66
C VAL A 196 2.62 -2.38 3.52
N GLU A 197 1.93 -2.10 4.63
CA GLU A 197 0.48 -2.02 4.67
C GLU A 197 0.00 -0.65 4.16
N THR A 198 -0.66 -0.64 3.01
CA THR A 198 -1.00 0.56 2.26
C THR A 198 -2.50 0.80 2.21
N VAL A 199 -2.93 2.03 2.51
CA VAL A 199 -4.29 2.51 2.16
C VAL A 199 -4.22 3.25 0.85
N VAL A 200 -5.15 2.98 -0.05
CA VAL A 200 -5.32 3.74 -1.29
C VAL A 200 -6.56 4.60 -1.18
N VAL A 201 -6.46 5.86 -1.55
CA VAL A 201 -7.55 6.83 -1.49
C VAL A 201 -7.74 7.42 -2.88
N ALA A 202 -8.91 7.22 -3.45
CA ALA A 202 -9.36 7.90 -4.66
C ALA A 202 -10.16 9.14 -4.24
N ASP A 203 -9.73 10.32 -4.68
CA ASP A 203 -10.46 11.54 -4.36
C ASP A 203 -11.73 11.72 -5.22
N SER A 204 -12.46 12.82 -4.98
CA SER A 204 -13.69 13.10 -5.73
C SER A 204 -13.49 13.25 -7.22
N ASP A 205 -12.34 13.74 -7.65
CA ASP A 205 -12.08 14.00 -9.06
C ASP A 205 -11.83 12.66 -9.78
N MET A 206 -11.14 11.72 -9.13
CA MET A 206 -11.02 10.34 -9.59
C MET A 206 -12.38 9.66 -9.73
N VAL A 207 -13.21 9.72 -8.67
CA VAL A 207 -14.52 9.05 -8.66
C VAL A 207 -15.48 9.68 -9.67
N GLN A 208 -15.46 11.00 -9.85
CA GLN A 208 -16.30 11.69 -10.84
C GLN A 208 -15.86 11.38 -12.27
N TYR A 209 -14.56 11.25 -12.53
CA TYR A 209 -14.06 10.98 -13.88
C TYR A 209 -14.32 9.54 -14.32
N HIS A 210 -13.96 8.55 -13.49
CA HIS A 210 -14.06 7.13 -13.86
C HIS A 210 -15.41 6.51 -13.48
N GLY A 211 -16.08 7.03 -12.45
CA GLY A 211 -17.13 6.32 -11.72
C GLY A 211 -16.53 5.40 -10.65
N ALA A 212 -17.26 5.19 -9.55
CA ALA A 212 -16.74 4.48 -8.37
C ALA A 212 -16.29 3.04 -8.68
N GLU A 213 -17.11 2.27 -9.40
CA GLU A 213 -16.83 0.87 -9.72
C GLU A 213 -15.62 0.73 -10.67
N ALA A 214 -15.53 1.59 -11.69
CA ALA A 214 -14.40 1.59 -12.60
C ALA A 214 -13.12 2.09 -11.93
N ALA A 215 -13.20 3.12 -11.09
CA ALA A 215 -12.07 3.61 -10.28
C ALA A 215 -11.52 2.52 -9.36
N GLN A 216 -12.41 1.74 -8.72
CA GLN A 216 -12.00 0.59 -7.91
C GLN A 216 -11.20 -0.42 -8.73
N ARG A 217 -11.74 -0.90 -9.85
CA ARG A 217 -11.06 -1.90 -10.69
C ARG A 217 -9.74 -1.37 -11.24
N PHE A 218 -9.72 -0.11 -11.68
CA PHE A 218 -8.52 0.57 -12.18
C PHE A 218 -7.42 0.64 -11.11
N LEU A 219 -7.73 1.16 -9.92
CA LEU A 219 -6.76 1.32 -8.85
C LEU A 219 -6.23 -0.01 -8.33
N LEU A 220 -7.07 -1.04 -8.24
CA LEU A 220 -6.60 -2.37 -7.85
C LEU A 220 -5.67 -3.00 -8.91
N THR A 221 -5.96 -2.77 -10.20
CA THR A 221 -5.08 -3.20 -11.30
C THR A 221 -3.73 -2.49 -11.23
N VAL A 222 -3.74 -1.17 -10.99
CA VAL A 222 -2.54 -0.36 -10.79
C VAL A 222 -1.74 -0.86 -9.59
N MET A 223 -2.37 -1.14 -8.45
CA MET A 223 -1.67 -1.64 -7.26
C MET A 223 -1.11 -3.05 -7.43
N ASN A 224 -1.75 -3.91 -8.24
CA ASN A 224 -1.18 -5.20 -8.63
C ASN A 224 0.12 -4.99 -9.44
N MET A 225 0.14 -4.02 -10.35
CA MET A 225 1.36 -3.66 -11.09
C MET A 225 2.44 -3.14 -10.15
N VAL A 226 2.10 -2.25 -9.20
CA VAL A 226 3.04 -1.75 -8.19
C VAL A 226 3.64 -2.88 -7.35
N TYR A 227 2.80 -3.81 -6.88
CA TYR A 227 3.25 -4.99 -6.14
C TYR A 227 4.31 -5.78 -6.93
N ASN A 228 4.03 -6.05 -8.20
CA ASN A 228 4.94 -6.76 -9.09
C ASN A 228 6.24 -5.99 -9.38
N MET A 229 6.20 -4.66 -9.46
CA MET A 229 7.41 -3.83 -9.59
C MET A 229 8.31 -3.97 -8.36
N PHE A 230 7.75 -3.95 -7.14
CA PHE A 230 8.52 -4.16 -5.90
C PHE A 230 8.98 -5.61 -5.69
N HIS A 231 8.45 -6.55 -6.46
CA HIS A 231 8.91 -7.95 -6.52
C HIS A 231 9.94 -8.20 -7.62
N HIS A 232 10.25 -7.19 -8.43
CA HIS A 232 11.25 -7.32 -9.49
C HIS A 232 12.63 -7.62 -8.89
N GLN A 233 13.31 -8.62 -9.45
CA GLN A 233 14.58 -9.15 -8.92
C GLN A 233 15.69 -8.09 -8.79
N SER A 234 15.64 -7.02 -9.59
CA SER A 234 16.65 -5.95 -9.54
C SER A 234 16.63 -5.17 -8.23
N LEU A 235 15.51 -5.16 -7.49
CA LEU A 235 15.43 -4.52 -6.17
C LEU A 235 16.30 -5.23 -5.12
N GLY A 236 16.57 -6.52 -5.28
CA GLY A 236 17.40 -7.32 -4.37
C GLY A 236 16.77 -7.66 -3.02
N VAL A 237 15.72 -6.95 -2.59
CA VAL A 237 14.96 -7.20 -1.35
C VAL A 237 13.48 -7.36 -1.69
N ARG A 238 12.82 -8.35 -1.09
CA ARG A 238 11.38 -8.58 -1.30
C ARG A 238 10.55 -7.61 -0.46
N ILE A 239 9.90 -6.65 -1.11
CA ILE A 239 8.95 -5.74 -0.48
C ILE A 239 7.53 -6.10 -0.91
N ASN A 240 6.72 -6.58 0.02
CA ASN A 240 5.31 -6.90 -0.20
C ASN A 240 4.46 -5.65 0.02
N ILE A 241 4.12 -4.94 -1.06
CA ILE A 241 3.09 -3.89 -1.00
C ILE A 241 1.73 -4.56 -0.81
N ARG A 242 1.07 -4.28 0.33
CA ARG A 242 -0.20 -4.92 0.70
C ARG A 242 -1.27 -3.86 0.92
N VAL A 243 -2.23 -3.78 0.01
CA VAL A 243 -3.40 -2.91 0.12
C VAL A 243 -4.34 -3.45 1.20
N THR A 244 -4.52 -2.67 2.26
CA THR A 244 -5.40 -3.02 3.38
C THR A 244 -6.80 -2.43 3.22
N LYS A 245 -6.90 -1.26 2.58
CA LYS A 245 -8.17 -0.56 2.37
C LYS A 245 -8.10 0.30 1.11
N LEU A 246 -9.20 0.34 0.38
CA LEU A 246 -9.44 1.30 -0.69
C LEU A 246 -10.57 2.24 -0.28
N VAL A 247 -10.33 3.56 -0.27
CA VAL A 247 -11.32 4.58 0.06
C VAL A 247 -11.70 5.35 -1.20
N LEU A 248 -12.98 5.34 -1.57
CA LEU A 248 -13.51 6.11 -2.68
C LEU A 248 -14.29 7.30 -2.14
N LEU A 249 -13.75 8.51 -2.34
CA LEU A 249 -14.38 9.74 -1.87
C LEU A 249 -15.30 10.29 -2.96
N HIS A 250 -16.61 10.21 -2.80
CA HIS A 250 -17.56 10.87 -3.72
C HIS A 250 -17.58 12.39 -3.55
N SER A 251 -17.08 12.88 -2.42
CA SER A 251 -16.89 14.30 -2.15
C SER A 251 -15.66 14.51 -1.27
N ARG A 252 -14.82 15.51 -1.59
CA ARG A 252 -13.67 15.87 -0.76
C ARG A 252 -14.10 16.34 0.63
N PRO A 253 -13.61 15.71 1.71
CA PRO A 253 -13.82 16.20 3.08
C PRO A 253 -13.27 17.61 3.26
N GLY A 254 -13.89 18.42 4.12
CA GLY A 254 -13.49 19.82 4.32
C GLY A 254 -12.02 20.02 4.73
N LYS A 255 -11.42 19.02 5.39
CA LYS A 255 -10.03 19.02 5.85
C LYS A 255 -9.00 18.53 4.81
N LEU A 256 -9.45 17.94 3.70
CA LEU A 256 -8.61 17.49 2.60
C LEU A 256 -8.70 18.51 1.46
N LYS A 257 -7.61 19.23 1.22
CA LYS A 257 -7.48 20.23 0.17
C LYS A 257 -6.48 19.73 -0.87
N VAL A 258 -6.98 19.56 -2.09
CA VAL A 258 -6.17 19.19 -3.26
C VAL A 258 -6.41 20.27 -4.30
N GLY A 259 -5.32 20.87 -4.78
CA GLY A 259 -5.31 21.89 -5.82
C GLY A 259 -4.01 21.81 -6.63
N HIS A 260 -3.78 22.81 -7.48
CA HIS A 260 -2.64 22.81 -8.40
C HIS A 260 -1.28 22.91 -7.70
N HIS A 261 -1.23 23.38 -6.45
CA HIS A 261 0.03 23.38 -5.68
C HIS A 261 0.28 22.05 -4.95
N GLY A 262 1.11 21.20 -5.53
CA GLY A 262 1.46 19.84 -5.10
C GLY A 262 1.95 19.75 -3.65
N GLU A 263 2.89 20.59 -3.20
CA GLU A 263 3.38 20.54 -1.82
C GLU A 263 2.28 20.83 -0.78
N ARG A 264 1.41 21.82 -1.04
CA ARG A 264 0.26 22.12 -0.17
C ARG A 264 -0.77 20.99 -0.17
N SER A 265 -1.00 20.38 -1.34
CA SER A 265 -1.88 19.23 -1.49
C SER A 265 -1.35 18.01 -0.73
N LEU A 266 -0.04 17.73 -0.82
CA LEU A 266 0.61 16.66 -0.06
C LEU A 266 0.48 16.91 1.44
N GLU A 267 0.86 18.10 1.93
CA GLU A 267 0.75 18.43 3.35
C GLU A 267 -0.69 18.29 3.87
N SER A 268 -1.67 18.76 3.11
CA SER A 268 -3.09 18.59 3.47
C SER A 268 -3.51 17.13 3.52
N PHE A 269 -3.06 16.31 2.57
CA PHE A 269 -3.36 14.88 2.55
C PHE A 269 -2.69 14.15 3.72
N CYS A 270 -1.42 14.40 4.00
CA CYS A 270 -0.70 13.80 5.12
C CYS A 270 -1.35 14.14 6.46
N HIS A 271 -1.82 15.38 6.63
CA HIS A 271 -2.55 15.79 7.82
C HIS A 271 -3.90 15.06 7.94
N TRP A 272 -4.66 14.95 6.85
CA TRP A 272 -5.91 14.19 6.83
C TRP A 272 -5.68 12.69 7.11
N GLN A 273 -4.69 12.09 6.45
CA GLN A 273 -4.25 10.71 6.65
C GLN A 273 -3.90 10.45 8.11
N TYR A 274 -3.16 11.34 8.76
CA TYR A 274 -2.81 11.20 10.18
C TYR A 274 -4.05 11.23 11.08
N GLN A 275 -5.03 12.07 10.79
CA GLN A 275 -6.29 12.12 11.56
C GLN A 275 -7.16 10.88 11.38
N GLU A 276 -7.12 10.26 10.20
CA GLU A 276 -7.91 9.08 9.87
C GLU A 276 -7.23 7.76 10.29
N PHE A 277 -5.90 7.66 10.10
CA PHE A 277 -5.13 6.40 10.19
C PHE A 277 -3.88 6.49 11.08
N GLY A 278 -3.66 7.60 11.80
CA GLY A 278 -2.48 7.80 12.65
C GLY A 278 -2.50 7.10 14.01
N GLY A 279 -3.66 6.63 14.49
CA GLY A 279 -3.87 5.99 15.81
C GLY A 279 -3.74 6.98 16.99
N SER A 280 -4.34 6.81 18.17
CA SER A 280 -5.43 5.98 18.66
C SER A 280 -6.65 6.90 18.80
N ARG A 281 -7.78 6.63 18.14
CA ARG A 281 -9.01 7.35 18.46
C ARG A 281 -9.43 6.87 19.86
N TYR A 282 -9.00 7.57 20.90
CA TYR A 282 -9.59 7.49 22.24
C TYR A 282 -11.04 7.99 22.15
N LEU A 283 -11.94 7.17 21.61
CA LEU A 283 -13.37 7.39 21.62
C LEU A 283 -13.94 6.79 22.90
N GLY A 284 -13.64 7.43 24.03
CA GLY A 284 -14.25 7.13 25.32
C GLY A 284 -13.91 5.77 25.92
N THR A 285 -14.27 5.60 27.18
CA THR A 285 -13.87 4.52 28.09
C THR A 285 -14.41 3.12 27.77
N ASN A 286 -15.14 2.93 26.66
CA ASN A 286 -15.87 1.69 26.36
C ASN A 286 -15.40 0.96 25.08
N HIS A 287 -14.31 1.39 24.43
CA HIS A 287 -13.77 0.65 23.29
C HIS A 287 -12.63 -0.27 23.74
N VAL A 288 -12.84 -1.58 23.54
CA VAL A 288 -11.82 -2.62 23.76
C VAL A 288 -10.85 -2.59 22.58
N PRO A 289 -9.54 -2.38 22.80
CA PRO A 289 -8.53 -2.55 21.75
C PRO A 289 -8.63 -3.96 21.13
N GLY A 290 -8.71 -4.04 19.80
CA GLY A 290 -9.04 -5.24 19.02
C GLY A 290 -10.51 -5.34 18.59
N GLY A 291 -11.32 -4.29 18.79
CA GLY A 291 -12.70 -4.24 18.32
C GLY A 291 -12.80 -4.25 16.79
N ARG A 292 -13.95 -4.69 16.24
CA ARG A 292 -14.21 -4.69 14.78
C ARG A 292 -14.09 -3.32 14.12
N ASP A 293 -14.14 -2.24 14.92
CA ASP A 293 -14.07 -0.84 14.49
C ASP A 293 -12.68 -0.21 14.67
N ASP A 294 -11.68 -0.97 15.17
CA ASP A 294 -10.30 -0.48 15.24
C ASP A 294 -9.70 -0.43 13.84
N ILE A 295 -9.43 0.78 13.36
CA ILE A 295 -8.74 1.02 12.09
C ILE A 295 -7.29 0.51 12.25
N PRO A 296 -6.86 -0.54 11.52
CA PRO A 296 -5.51 -1.06 11.63
C PRO A 296 -4.50 0.06 11.32
N PRO A 297 -3.41 0.18 12.11
CA PRO A 297 -2.38 1.17 11.81
C PRO A 297 -1.75 0.85 10.46
N VAL A 298 -1.85 1.76 9.50
CA VAL A 298 -1.28 1.53 8.16
C VAL A 298 0.13 2.08 8.10
N ASP A 299 0.99 1.45 7.29
CA ASP A 299 2.37 1.88 7.11
C ASP A 299 2.45 3.02 6.10
N THR A 300 1.57 3.11 5.11
CA THR A 300 1.53 4.29 4.22
C THR A 300 0.15 4.51 3.62
N ALA A 301 -0.12 5.72 3.13
CA ALA A 301 -1.33 6.04 2.39
C ALA A 301 -1.00 6.71 1.05
N VAL A 302 -1.68 6.28 0.00
CA VAL A 302 -1.54 6.82 -1.35
C VAL A 302 -2.83 7.52 -1.73
N LEU A 303 -2.77 8.83 -2.01
CA LEU A 303 -3.86 9.60 -2.60
C LEU A 303 -3.67 9.65 -4.11
N VAL A 304 -4.70 9.25 -4.84
CA VAL A 304 -4.78 9.38 -6.29
C VAL A 304 -5.82 10.45 -6.64
N THR A 305 -5.43 11.39 -7.50
CA THR A 305 -6.28 12.50 -7.95
C THR A 305 -6.20 12.71 -9.46
N ARG A 306 -7.24 13.28 -10.07
CA ARG A 306 -7.20 13.82 -11.45
C ARG A 306 -6.84 15.31 -11.51
N THR A 307 -6.64 15.95 -10.36
CA THR A 307 -6.18 17.34 -10.31
C THR A 307 -4.74 17.38 -10.82
N ASP A 308 -4.51 18.09 -11.92
CA ASP A 308 -3.17 18.41 -12.41
C ASP A 308 -2.48 19.33 -11.40
N PHE A 309 -1.31 18.97 -10.89
CA PHE A 309 -0.61 19.77 -9.89
C PHE A 309 0.87 19.92 -10.23
N CYS A 310 1.43 21.05 -9.78
CA CYS A 310 2.85 21.32 -9.81
C CYS A 310 3.41 21.48 -8.41
N VAL A 311 4.64 21.02 -8.20
CA VAL A 311 5.25 20.97 -6.86
C VAL A 311 5.24 22.33 -6.16
N HIS A 312 5.79 23.35 -6.82
CA HIS A 312 6.14 24.64 -6.23
C HIS A 312 5.26 25.80 -6.70
N LYS A 313 4.24 25.51 -7.49
CA LYS A 313 3.40 26.53 -8.11
C LYS A 313 1.96 26.09 -8.12
N ASP A 314 1.07 27.07 -8.05
CA ASP A 314 -0.37 26.86 -8.15
C ASP A 314 -0.83 26.92 -9.63
N GLU A 315 -0.13 26.17 -10.49
CA GLU A 315 -0.43 26.05 -11.92
C GLU A 315 -0.28 24.59 -12.36
N PRO A 316 -1.00 24.13 -13.41
CA PRO A 316 -0.78 22.81 -14.01
C PRO A 316 0.64 22.63 -14.57
N CYS A 317 1.25 21.46 -14.41
CA CYS A 317 2.55 21.14 -15.00
C CYS A 317 2.76 19.62 -15.20
N ASP A 318 3.96 19.21 -15.62
CA ASP A 318 4.25 17.81 -15.95
C ASP A 318 4.62 16.94 -14.71
N THR A 319 4.51 17.46 -13.48
CA THR A 319 4.68 16.67 -12.26
C THR A 319 3.50 15.70 -12.10
N VAL A 320 3.79 14.42 -11.90
CA VAL A 320 2.76 13.39 -11.74
C VAL A 320 2.71 12.78 -10.34
N GLY A 321 3.68 13.04 -9.47
CA GLY A 321 3.79 12.44 -8.14
C GLY A 321 4.60 13.30 -7.17
N ILE A 322 4.34 13.11 -5.87
CA ILE A 322 5.14 13.72 -4.80
C ILE A 322 5.03 12.92 -3.48
N ALA A 323 6.16 12.76 -2.80
CA ALA A 323 6.25 12.10 -1.50
C ALA A 323 7.38 12.67 -0.61
N TYR A 324 7.31 12.35 0.69
CA TYR A 324 8.42 12.60 1.61
C TYR A 324 9.45 11.47 1.58
N LEU A 325 10.74 11.82 1.55
CA LEU A 325 11.82 10.84 1.66
C LEU A 325 11.80 10.13 3.03
N GLY A 326 11.76 8.80 3.03
CA GLY A 326 11.81 7.97 4.23
C GLY A 326 10.61 8.16 5.17
N GLY A 327 9.46 8.58 4.62
CA GLY A 327 8.26 8.90 5.38
C GLY A 327 7.42 7.70 5.85
N VAL A 328 7.66 6.48 5.34
CA VAL A 328 6.78 5.32 5.57
C VAL A 328 6.50 5.02 7.04
N CYS A 329 7.48 4.99 7.94
CA CYS A 329 7.18 4.78 9.37
C CYS A 329 6.96 6.08 10.16
N SER A 330 6.85 7.23 9.49
CA SER A 330 6.57 8.50 10.15
C SER A 330 5.08 8.70 10.35
N ALA A 331 4.66 8.97 11.58
CA ALA A 331 3.25 9.17 11.90
C ALA A 331 2.56 10.23 11.00
N ARG A 332 3.27 11.31 10.64
CA ARG A 332 2.74 12.45 9.87
C ARG A 332 3.21 12.54 8.42
N ARG A 333 4.12 11.66 7.98
CA ARG A 333 4.74 11.74 6.64
C ARG A 333 4.59 10.46 5.81
N LYS A 334 3.80 9.51 6.29
CA LYS A 334 3.51 8.24 5.62
C LYS A 334 2.43 8.36 4.55
N CYS A 335 2.66 9.26 3.61
CA CYS A 335 1.70 9.73 2.62
C CYS A 335 2.40 9.94 1.29
N VAL A 336 1.69 9.62 0.22
CA VAL A 336 2.08 9.77 -1.18
C VAL A 336 0.92 10.42 -1.92
N LEU A 337 1.19 11.39 -2.78
CA LEU A 337 0.22 11.98 -3.70
C LEU A 337 0.61 11.65 -5.14
N ALA A 338 -0.33 11.14 -5.92
CA ALA A 338 -0.12 10.80 -7.32
C ALA A 338 -1.27 11.34 -8.21
N GLU A 339 -0.91 11.92 -9.34
CA GLU A 339 -1.82 12.30 -10.41
C GLU A 339 -2.12 11.07 -11.29
N ASP A 340 -3.39 10.81 -11.55
CA ASP A 340 -3.81 9.80 -12.52
C ASP A 340 -3.49 10.21 -13.96
N ASN A 341 -2.54 9.47 -14.54
CA ASN A 341 -2.09 9.55 -15.92
C ASN A 341 -2.34 8.21 -16.69
N GLY A 342 -3.35 7.45 -16.28
CA GLY A 342 -3.70 6.14 -16.85
C GLY A 342 -2.88 5.01 -16.24
N LEU A 343 -2.61 3.94 -17.01
CA LEU A 343 -1.87 2.77 -16.50
C LEU A 343 -0.43 3.10 -16.06
N ASN A 344 0.13 4.22 -16.51
CA ASN A 344 1.43 4.71 -16.05
C ASN A 344 1.43 5.11 -14.56
N LEU A 345 0.24 5.26 -13.95
CA LEU A 345 0.09 5.59 -12.54
C LEU A 345 0.81 4.58 -11.65
N ALA A 346 0.93 3.33 -12.08
CA ALA A 346 1.68 2.30 -11.35
C ALA A 346 3.14 2.70 -11.12
N PHE A 347 3.78 3.31 -12.11
CA PHE A 347 5.17 3.77 -11.98
C PHE A 347 5.28 4.96 -11.08
N THR A 348 4.39 5.93 -11.25
CA THR A 348 4.30 7.09 -10.38
C THR A 348 4.19 6.63 -8.93
N ILE A 349 3.23 5.75 -8.61
CA ILE A 349 3.06 5.24 -7.25
C ILE A 349 4.30 4.46 -6.79
N ALA A 350 4.91 3.63 -7.63
CA ALA A 350 6.11 2.89 -7.27
C ALA A 350 7.30 3.80 -6.98
N HIS A 351 7.53 4.82 -7.81
CA HIS A 351 8.56 5.84 -7.65
C HIS A 351 8.37 6.60 -6.34
N GLU A 352 7.16 7.11 -6.09
CA GLU A 352 6.86 7.86 -4.88
C GLU A 352 6.91 7.01 -3.60
N LEU A 353 6.51 5.73 -3.68
CA LEU A 353 6.72 4.78 -2.59
C LEU A 353 8.21 4.48 -2.37
N GLY A 354 9.03 4.48 -3.44
CA GLY A 354 10.48 4.43 -3.37
C GLY A 354 11.06 5.58 -2.55
N HIS A 355 10.64 6.82 -2.85
CA HIS A 355 10.95 7.99 -2.01
C HIS A 355 10.48 7.78 -0.57
N ASN A 356 9.25 7.31 -0.35
CA ASN A 356 8.72 7.08 0.99
C ASN A 356 9.51 6.02 1.79
N MET A 357 10.19 5.11 1.10
CA MET A 357 11.13 4.11 1.64
C MET A 357 12.60 4.51 1.54
N GLY A 358 12.89 5.79 1.27
CA GLY A 358 14.23 6.37 1.42
C GLY A 358 15.12 6.29 0.18
N MET A 359 14.60 5.93 -0.99
CA MET A 359 15.33 5.98 -2.25
C MET A 359 15.41 7.41 -2.77
N SER A 360 16.59 7.88 -3.16
CA SER A 360 16.75 9.15 -3.91
C SER A 360 16.67 8.90 -5.41
N HIS A 361 16.70 9.96 -6.23
CA HIS A 361 16.73 9.75 -7.68
C HIS A 361 18.03 9.11 -8.11
N ASP A 362 17.99 8.31 -9.16
CA ASP A 362 19.19 7.72 -9.76
C ASP A 362 20.14 8.81 -10.30
N ASP A 363 19.61 9.96 -10.70
CA ASP A 363 20.39 11.12 -11.16
C ASP A 363 21.14 11.84 -10.03
N ASP A 364 20.74 11.64 -8.77
CA ASP A 364 21.48 12.12 -7.60
C ASP A 364 22.73 11.25 -7.32
N HIS A 365 22.84 10.10 -7.98
CA HIS A 365 23.95 9.15 -7.86
C HIS A 365 24.82 9.16 -9.11
N ALA A 366 26.11 9.47 -8.96
CA ALA A 366 27.06 9.54 -10.08
C ALA A 366 27.20 8.23 -10.88
N THR A 367 26.91 7.09 -10.26
CA THR A 367 26.99 5.74 -10.87
C THR A 367 25.72 5.32 -11.59
N CYS A 368 24.58 5.90 -11.27
CA CYS A 368 23.27 5.52 -11.82
C CYS A 368 22.64 6.59 -12.74
N THR A 369 23.26 7.77 -12.84
CA THR A 369 22.83 8.84 -13.75
C THR A 369 22.80 8.40 -15.22
N GLY A 370 21.79 8.84 -15.97
CA GLY A 370 21.64 8.56 -17.40
C GLY A 370 21.10 7.16 -17.74
N HIS A 371 20.69 6.39 -16.74
CA HIS A 371 19.90 5.17 -16.90
C HIS A 371 18.42 5.47 -16.64
N SER A 372 17.53 4.79 -17.37
CA SER A 372 16.08 4.90 -17.17
C SER A 372 15.62 3.71 -16.33
N HIS A 373 15.42 3.94 -15.04
CA HIS A 373 14.90 2.98 -14.05
C HIS A 373 13.71 3.62 -13.34
N ILE A 374 13.06 2.89 -12.42
CA ILE A 374 11.91 3.43 -11.68
C ILE A 374 12.26 4.76 -10.98
N MET A 375 13.45 4.90 -10.39
CA MET A 375 13.87 6.08 -9.62
C MET A 375 14.60 7.16 -10.45
N SER A 376 14.57 7.11 -11.79
CA SER A 376 15.06 8.24 -12.59
C SER A 376 14.29 9.53 -12.26
N GLY A 377 14.95 10.67 -12.18
CA GLY A 377 14.30 11.96 -11.86
C GLY A 377 13.60 12.61 -13.06
N GLU A 378 14.09 12.31 -14.27
CA GLU A 378 13.54 12.85 -15.53
C GLU A 378 12.36 12.02 -16.04
N TRP A 379 11.16 12.33 -15.57
CA TRP A 379 9.95 11.77 -16.15
C TRP A 379 9.00 12.84 -16.66
N VAL A 380 8.55 12.63 -17.88
CA VAL A 380 7.63 13.54 -18.57
C VAL A 380 6.28 12.85 -18.73
N LYS A 381 5.21 13.55 -18.39
CA LYS A 381 3.81 13.14 -18.62
C LYS A 381 3.65 12.67 -20.08
N GLY A 382 3.18 11.44 -20.27
CA GLY A 382 2.99 10.82 -21.58
C GLY A 382 4.22 10.12 -22.19
N ARG A 383 5.38 10.12 -21.53
CA ARG A 383 6.49 9.21 -21.84
C ARG A 383 6.43 7.99 -20.94
N ASN A 384 6.28 6.82 -21.56
CA ASN A 384 6.24 5.57 -20.82
C ASN A 384 7.64 5.10 -20.46
N PRO A 385 7.82 4.46 -19.29
CA PRO A 385 9.06 3.77 -18.96
C PRO A 385 9.32 2.70 -20.01
N SER A 386 10.55 2.69 -20.49
CA SER A 386 11.05 1.52 -21.19
C SER A 386 11.40 0.39 -20.22
N ASP A 387 11.84 0.72 -19.00
CA ASP A 387 12.39 -0.24 -18.05
C ASP A 387 11.73 -0.10 -16.67
N LEU A 388 11.15 -1.21 -16.19
CA LEU A 388 10.50 -1.31 -14.87
C LEU A 388 11.46 -1.74 -13.78
N SER A 389 12.75 -1.87 -14.09
CA SER A 389 13.73 -2.30 -13.11
C SER A 389 14.14 -1.15 -12.20
N TRP A 390 14.49 -1.52 -10.97
CA TRP A 390 15.22 -0.69 -10.02
C TRP A 390 16.72 -0.70 -10.33
N SER A 391 17.38 0.43 -10.13
CA SER A 391 18.83 0.54 -10.28
C SER A 391 19.57 -0.09 -9.10
N SER A 392 20.89 -0.27 -9.23
CA SER A 392 21.73 -0.66 -8.09
C SER A 392 21.73 0.38 -6.98
N CYS A 393 21.64 1.68 -7.32
CA CYS A 393 21.58 2.76 -6.34
C CYS A 393 20.26 2.76 -5.58
N SER A 394 19.12 2.51 -6.25
CA SER A 394 17.81 2.38 -5.59
C SER A 394 17.82 1.23 -4.58
N ARG A 395 18.42 0.08 -4.94
CA ARG A 395 18.61 -1.06 -4.04
C ARG A 395 19.46 -0.69 -2.81
N GLU A 396 20.59 -0.02 -3.03
CA GLU A 396 21.48 0.40 -1.94
C GLU A 396 20.82 1.39 -0.97
N ASP A 397 20.09 2.37 -1.50
CA ASP A 397 19.32 3.32 -0.68
C ASP A 397 18.24 2.62 0.14
N LEU A 398 17.49 1.69 -0.46
CA LEU A 398 16.50 0.90 0.26
C LEU A 398 17.14 0.05 1.36
N GLU A 399 18.22 -0.65 1.08
CA GLU A 399 18.92 -1.44 2.10
C GLU A 399 19.38 -0.57 3.26
N LYS A 400 19.91 0.63 2.97
CA LYS A 400 20.32 1.60 3.98
C LYS A 400 19.13 2.08 4.81
N PHE A 401 17.98 2.34 4.18
CA PHE A 401 16.75 2.70 4.88
C PHE A 401 16.26 1.57 5.78
N LEU A 402 16.20 0.33 5.28
CA LEU A 402 15.74 -0.84 6.02
C LEU A 402 16.62 -1.17 7.23
N ARG A 403 17.93 -0.88 7.18
CA ARG A 403 18.86 -1.00 8.32
C ARG A 403 18.70 0.12 9.35
N SER A 404 18.02 1.21 9.01
CA SER A 404 17.86 2.37 9.88
C SER A 404 16.71 2.18 10.88
N LYS A 405 16.68 2.99 11.95
CA LYS A 405 15.54 3.01 12.88
C LYS A 405 14.26 3.55 12.24
N SER A 406 14.36 4.24 11.09
CA SER A 406 13.23 4.81 10.38
C SER A 406 12.36 3.76 9.68
N SER A 407 12.80 2.50 9.59
CA SER A 407 12.03 1.38 9.01
C SER A 407 11.31 0.52 10.07
N ALA A 408 11.34 0.92 11.35
CA ALA A 408 10.95 0.06 12.46
C ALA A 408 9.51 -0.51 12.39
N CYS A 409 8.57 0.22 11.75
CA CYS A 409 7.20 -0.27 11.55
C CYS A 409 7.11 -1.49 10.62
N LEU A 410 8.08 -1.65 9.71
CA LEU A 410 8.13 -2.72 8.71
C LEU A 410 8.74 -4.02 9.25
N LEU A 411 9.29 -4.02 10.46
CA LEU A 411 9.88 -5.20 11.11
C LEU A 411 8.84 -6.08 11.81
N HIS A 412 7.64 -5.55 12.09
CA HIS A 412 6.55 -6.25 12.75
C HIS A 412 5.40 -6.51 11.77
N THR A 413 5.57 -7.54 10.95
CA THR A 413 4.66 -7.87 9.83
C THR A 413 3.70 -9.02 10.14
N ASP A 414 3.77 -9.65 11.32
CA ASP A 414 2.78 -10.64 11.72
C ASP A 414 1.51 -9.91 12.21
N PRO A 415 0.36 -10.03 11.50
CA PRO A 415 -0.90 -9.45 11.95
C PRO A 415 -1.27 -9.88 13.38
N ARG A 416 -0.88 -11.09 13.80
CA ARG A 416 -1.12 -11.61 15.16
C ARG A 416 -0.36 -10.85 16.24
N THR A 417 0.78 -10.23 15.89
CA THR A 417 1.54 -9.39 16.83
C THR A 417 0.93 -8.01 17.01
N ARG A 418 0.18 -7.50 16.02
CA ARG A 418 -0.56 -6.22 16.13
C ARG A 418 -1.84 -6.34 16.97
N TYR A 419 -2.45 -7.53 17.01
CA TYR A 419 -3.63 -7.84 17.84
C TYR A 419 -3.31 -8.52 19.17
N GLN A 420 -2.08 -8.40 19.67
CA GLN A 420 -1.88 -8.64 21.11
C GLN A 420 -2.65 -7.54 21.83
N VAL A 421 -3.85 -7.87 22.31
CA VAL A 421 -4.58 -7.07 23.27
C VAL A 421 -3.57 -6.76 24.37
N ARG A 422 -3.10 -5.51 24.43
CA ARG A 422 -2.36 -5.03 25.59
C ARG A 422 -3.38 -5.07 26.71
N LEU A 423 -3.36 -6.17 27.47
CA LEU A 423 -4.08 -6.25 28.72
C LEU A 423 -3.64 -5.01 29.52
N PRO A 424 -4.59 -4.28 30.13
CA PRO A 424 -4.24 -3.18 31.02
C PRO A 424 -3.13 -3.65 31.97
N PRO A 425 -2.08 -2.85 32.21
CA PRO A 425 -1.01 -3.25 33.12
C PRO A 425 -1.50 -3.41 34.57
N LYS A 426 -2.73 -2.98 34.85
CA LYS A 426 -3.41 -3.07 36.14
C LYS A 426 -4.35 -4.26 36.17
N LEU A 427 -4.41 -4.92 37.33
CA LEU A 427 -5.31 -6.03 37.56
C LEU A 427 -6.78 -5.57 37.58
N PRO A 428 -7.77 -6.42 37.25
CA PRO A 428 -9.17 -6.02 37.15
C PRO A 428 -9.75 -5.35 38.41
N GLY A 429 -9.30 -5.75 39.60
CA GLY A 429 -9.70 -5.17 40.88
C GLY A 429 -9.15 -3.76 41.15
N MET A 430 -8.19 -3.30 40.33
CA MET A 430 -7.73 -1.90 40.30
C MET A 430 -8.55 -1.02 39.34
N HIS A 431 -9.43 -1.62 38.54
CA HIS A 431 -10.32 -0.92 37.61
C HIS A 431 -11.75 -0.81 38.12
N TYR A 432 -12.18 -1.78 38.92
CA TYR A 432 -13.52 -1.84 39.50
C TYR A 432 -13.39 -1.85 41.02
N SER A 433 -13.94 -0.82 41.66
CA SER A 433 -14.12 -0.77 43.11
C SER A 433 -15.00 -1.94 43.60
N VAL A 434 -14.94 -2.19 44.90
CA VAL A 434 -15.72 -3.27 45.53
C VAL A 434 -17.23 -3.11 45.30
N ASP A 435 -17.72 -1.88 45.32
CA ASP A 435 -19.11 -1.55 45.03
C ASP A 435 -19.46 -1.82 43.57
N GLU A 436 -18.61 -1.41 42.62
CA GLU A 436 -18.83 -1.67 41.19
C GLU A 436 -18.84 -3.17 40.89
N GLN A 437 -18.00 -3.96 41.57
CA GLN A 437 -18.04 -5.42 41.45
C GLN A 437 -19.38 -5.99 41.97
N CYS A 438 -19.90 -5.46 43.08
CA CYS A 438 -21.23 -5.83 43.56
C CYS A 438 -22.34 -5.45 42.56
N GLN A 439 -22.23 -4.29 41.93
CA GLN A 439 -23.18 -3.83 40.91
C GLN A 439 -23.17 -4.72 39.66
N ILE A 440 -22.00 -5.19 39.24
CA ILE A 440 -21.85 -6.13 38.13
C ILE A 440 -22.50 -7.47 38.46
N LEU A 441 -22.36 -7.96 39.69
CA LEU A 441 -22.85 -9.29 40.09
C LEU A 441 -24.34 -9.34 40.42
N PHE A 442 -24.89 -8.26 41.01
CA PHE A 442 -26.22 -8.23 41.60
C PHE A 442 -27.11 -7.06 41.11
N GLY A 443 -26.61 -6.23 40.19
CA GLY A 443 -27.35 -5.10 39.60
C GLY A 443 -26.99 -3.75 40.22
N THR A 444 -27.37 -2.66 39.58
CA THR A 444 -26.93 -1.28 39.90
C THR A 444 -27.22 -0.81 41.33
N ASN A 445 -28.13 -1.47 42.03
CA ASN A 445 -28.52 -1.11 43.40
C ASN A 445 -27.80 -1.95 44.47
N ALA A 446 -26.72 -2.63 44.09
CA ALA A 446 -25.89 -3.42 45.00
C ALA A 446 -24.66 -2.62 45.44
N THR A 447 -24.29 -2.72 46.70
CA THR A 447 -23.06 -2.17 47.28
C THR A 447 -22.34 -3.22 48.11
N PHE A 448 -21.10 -2.96 48.48
CA PHE A 448 -20.33 -3.82 49.36
C PHE A 448 -20.99 -3.93 50.74
N CYS A 449 -20.97 -5.14 51.30
CA CYS A 449 -21.51 -5.42 52.62
C CYS A 449 -20.42 -5.29 53.70
N ASN A 450 -20.42 -4.17 54.41
CA ASN A 450 -19.44 -3.88 55.48
C ASN A 450 -19.47 -4.90 56.62
N ASP A 451 -20.62 -5.51 56.93
CA ASP A 451 -20.74 -6.51 57.99
C ASP A 451 -19.87 -7.76 57.73
N MET A 452 -19.52 -8.00 56.47
CA MET A 452 -18.74 -9.16 56.02
C MET A 452 -17.30 -8.80 55.61
N GLU A 453 -16.81 -7.61 55.98
CA GLU A 453 -15.46 -7.12 55.65
C GLU A 453 -14.33 -8.08 56.08
N HIS A 454 -14.51 -8.77 57.21
CA HIS A 454 -13.56 -9.76 57.72
C HIS A 454 -13.36 -10.98 56.79
N LEU A 455 -14.23 -11.19 55.80
CA LEU A 455 -14.17 -12.25 54.80
C LEU A 455 -13.83 -11.75 53.39
N MET A 456 -13.51 -10.47 53.24
CA MET A 456 -13.37 -9.79 51.95
C MET A 456 -12.38 -10.47 50.99
N CYS A 457 -11.22 -10.93 51.46
CA CYS A 457 -10.25 -11.63 50.59
C CYS A 457 -10.67 -13.07 50.23
N ALA A 458 -11.67 -13.64 50.89
CA ALA A 458 -12.14 -15.01 50.65
C ALA A 458 -13.43 -15.05 49.82
N GLY A 459 -14.24 -13.98 49.89
CA GLY A 459 -15.48 -13.88 49.13
C GLY A 459 -16.00 -12.46 49.10
N LEU A 460 -16.51 -12.04 47.94
CA LEU A 460 -17.18 -10.76 47.77
C LEU A 460 -18.64 -10.86 48.27
N TRP A 461 -18.97 -10.04 49.28
CA TRP A 461 -20.31 -9.96 49.87
C TRP A 461 -20.95 -8.62 49.56
N CYS A 462 -22.17 -8.66 49.05
CA CYS A 462 -22.89 -7.50 48.55
C CYS A 462 -24.26 -7.36 49.24
N LEU A 463 -24.64 -6.14 49.55
CA LEU A 463 -25.98 -5.79 50.01
C LEU A 463 -26.74 -5.17 48.85
N VAL A 464 -27.94 -5.68 48.55
CA VAL A 464 -28.81 -5.11 47.52
C VAL A 464 -29.87 -4.27 48.21
N GLU A 465 -30.14 -3.08 47.70
CA GLU A 465 -31.16 -2.19 48.24
C GLU A 465 -32.53 -2.90 48.36
N GLY A 466 -33.07 -2.96 49.59
CA GLY A 466 -34.32 -3.65 49.91
C GLY A 466 -34.15 -5.06 50.52
N ASP A 467 -32.95 -5.64 50.48
CA ASP A 467 -32.63 -6.88 51.18
C ASP A 467 -32.08 -6.61 52.59
N THR A 468 -32.40 -7.50 53.53
CA THR A 468 -31.90 -7.46 54.91
C THR A 468 -30.65 -8.31 55.15
N SER A 469 -30.22 -9.08 54.15
CA SER A 469 -29.10 -10.02 54.27
C SER A 469 -28.14 -9.88 53.11
N CYS A 470 -26.85 -9.99 53.40
CA CYS A 470 -25.80 -9.91 52.39
C CYS A 470 -25.77 -11.17 51.52
N LYS A 471 -25.59 -10.95 50.23
CA LYS A 471 -25.55 -11.98 49.19
C LYS A 471 -24.13 -12.13 48.67
N THR A 472 -23.76 -13.36 48.31
CA THR A 472 -22.47 -13.67 47.70
C THR A 472 -22.64 -14.76 46.65
N LYS A 473 -21.73 -14.82 45.68
CA LYS A 473 -21.58 -15.95 44.76
C LYS A 473 -20.43 -16.88 45.14
N LEU A 474 -19.80 -16.65 46.29
CA LEU A 474 -18.63 -17.39 46.81
C LEU A 474 -17.34 -17.17 46.01
N ASP A 475 -17.33 -16.26 45.04
CA ASP A 475 -16.13 -15.83 44.36
C ASP A 475 -15.44 -14.72 45.19
N PRO A 476 -14.09 -14.73 45.32
CA PRO A 476 -13.35 -13.62 45.89
C PRO A 476 -13.50 -12.35 45.02
N PRO A 477 -13.19 -11.16 45.57
CA PRO A 477 -13.10 -9.95 44.76
C PRO A 477 -12.04 -10.11 43.67
N LEU A 478 -12.16 -9.30 42.62
CA LEU A 478 -11.24 -9.31 41.50
C LEU A 478 -9.80 -9.07 41.97
N ASP A 479 -8.83 -9.80 41.39
CA ASP A 479 -7.40 -9.60 41.64
C ASP A 479 -7.03 -8.12 41.53
N GLY A 480 -6.34 -7.55 42.52
CA GLY A 480 -6.02 -6.12 42.54
C GLY A 480 -6.94 -5.28 43.43
N THR A 481 -7.97 -5.88 44.05
CA THR A 481 -8.87 -5.19 44.99
C THR A 481 -8.31 -5.27 46.40
N GLU A 482 -8.07 -4.10 46.99
CA GLU A 482 -7.62 -3.98 48.37
C GLU A 482 -8.65 -4.61 49.32
N CYS A 483 -8.26 -5.71 49.98
CA CYS A 483 -9.15 -6.53 50.81
C CYS A 483 -8.72 -6.60 52.29
N GLY A 484 -7.68 -5.86 52.66
CA GLY A 484 -7.20 -5.70 54.03
C GLY A 484 -5.86 -4.95 54.06
N ALA A 485 -5.39 -4.63 55.26
CA ALA A 485 -4.09 -3.99 55.43
C ALA A 485 -2.98 -4.81 54.75
N ASP A 486 -2.34 -4.21 53.74
CA ASP A 486 -1.31 -4.80 52.88
C ASP A 486 -1.75 -6.04 52.07
N LYS A 487 -3.05 -6.21 51.79
CA LYS A 487 -3.59 -7.30 50.96
C LYS A 487 -4.39 -6.75 49.80
N VAL A 488 -4.00 -7.13 48.58
CA VAL A 488 -4.53 -6.65 47.30
C VAL A 488 -4.68 -7.82 46.33
#